data_AF-A0A955SQE7-F1
#
_entry.id   AF-A0A955SQE7-F1
#
_cell.length_a   1.000
_cell.length_b   1.000
_cell.length_c   1.000
_cell.angle_alpha   90.00
_cell.angle_beta   90.00
_cell.angle_gamma   90.00
#
_symmetry.space_group_name_H-M   'P 1'
#
loop_
_entity.id
_entity.type
_entity.pdbx_description
1 polymer ?
#
loop_
_entity_poly.entity_id
_entity_poly.type
_entity_poly.pdbx_seq_one_letter_code
_entity_poly.pdbx_strand_id
1 'polypeptide(L)'
;HALGLKKDALFEDTFFVGYCNGQLGYFPTIQACTEGGYGVDEASVVEIGTGEELVNRALVNLYYQAGKIVPPHPPELPHTEIIVRSEN
;
A
#
# COMPACT_ATOMS: atom_id res chain seq x y z
N HIS A 1 -0.26 11.21 2.75
CA HIS A 1 -1.00 9.95 2.48
C HIS A 1 -1.09 9.03 3.72
N ALA A 2 -0.01 8.71 4.45
CA ALA A 2 -0.05 7.78 5.58
C ALA A 2 -1.11 8.08 6.68
N LEU A 3 -1.33 9.37 6.98
CA LEU A 3 -2.39 9.80 7.91
C LEU A 3 -3.80 9.53 7.39
N GLY A 4 -4.00 9.58 6.06
CA GLY A 4 -5.26 9.22 5.42
C GLY A 4 -5.61 7.75 5.66
N LEU A 5 -4.64 6.84 5.47
CA LEU A 5 -4.85 5.43 5.76
C LEU A 5 -5.30 5.19 7.21
N LYS A 6 -4.63 5.82 8.17
CA LYS A 6 -4.99 5.69 9.59
C LYS A 6 -6.36 6.27 9.92
N LYS A 7 -6.74 7.35 9.25
CA LYS A 7 -8.05 8.00 9.42
C LYS A 7 -9.18 7.14 8.84
N ASP A 8 -8.95 6.50 7.71
CA ASP A 8 -9.99 5.82 6.94
C ASP A 8 -10.11 4.33 7.29
N ALA A 9 -9.07 3.71 7.85
CA ALA A 9 -9.11 2.33 8.29
C ALA A 9 -10.12 2.11 9.43
N LEU A 10 -10.81 0.95 9.39
CA LEU A 10 -11.74 0.51 10.45
C LEU A 10 -11.02 -0.03 11.69
N PHE A 11 -9.70 -0.08 11.68
CA PHE A 11 -8.88 -0.66 12.73
C PHE A 11 -8.19 0.46 13.50
N GLU A 12 -8.45 0.52 14.81
CA GLU A 12 -7.88 1.53 15.71
C GLU A 12 -6.35 1.53 15.63
N ASP A 13 -5.73 0.35 15.69
CA ASP A 13 -4.28 0.18 15.64
C ASP A 13 -3.77 -0.03 14.21
N THR A 14 -3.86 1.02 13.37
CA THR A 14 -3.35 0.99 11.99
C THR A 14 -1.92 1.57 11.91
N PHE A 15 -0.97 0.74 11.47
CA PHE A 15 0.41 1.14 11.21
C PHE A 15 0.66 1.36 9.71
N PHE A 16 1.42 2.40 9.38
CA PHE A 16 1.94 2.63 8.04
C PHE A 16 3.46 2.50 8.09
N VAL A 17 3.99 1.49 7.40
CA VAL A 17 5.42 1.16 7.42
C VAL A 17 5.97 1.34 6.02
N GLY A 18 6.89 2.28 5.85
CA GLY A 18 7.61 2.50 4.59
C GLY A 18 8.80 1.55 4.44
N TYR A 19 9.41 1.54 3.25
CA TYR A 19 10.65 0.81 2.96
C TYR A 19 10.60 -0.72 3.17
N CYS A 20 9.40 -1.34 3.15
CA CYS A 20 9.27 -2.77 3.39
C CYS A 20 9.69 -3.65 2.21
N ASN A 21 9.60 -3.15 0.98
CA ASN A 21 9.78 -3.94 -0.25
C ASN A 21 10.80 -3.29 -1.21
N GLY A 22 11.77 -2.57 -0.65
CA GLY A 22 12.71 -1.73 -1.40
C GLY A 22 12.40 -0.23 -1.29
N GLN A 23 13.08 0.56 -2.12
CA GLN A 23 13.02 2.02 -2.09
C GLN A 23 12.77 2.58 -3.50
N LEU A 24 11.72 3.40 -3.63
CA LEU A 24 11.34 4.07 -4.88
C LEU A 24 11.13 5.58 -4.70
N GLY A 25 11.82 6.18 -3.72
CA GLY A 25 11.64 7.60 -3.40
C GLY A 25 10.31 7.89 -2.72
N TYR A 26 9.79 9.10 -2.93
CA TYR A 26 8.56 9.58 -2.30
C TYR A 26 7.33 9.40 -3.19
N PHE A 27 6.21 9.15 -2.52
CA PHE A 27 4.88 8.99 -3.11
C PHE A 27 3.99 10.15 -2.62
N PRO A 28 4.14 11.35 -3.20
CA PRO A 28 3.40 12.52 -2.75
C PRO A 28 1.91 12.38 -3.04
N THR A 29 1.10 13.06 -2.22
CA THR A 29 -0.32 13.28 -2.54
C THR A 29 -0.44 14.33 -3.63
N ILE A 30 -1.56 14.37 -4.36
CA ILE A 30 -1.91 15.42 -5.32
C ILE A 30 -1.76 16.79 -4.65
N GLN A 31 -2.28 16.94 -3.42
CA GLN A 31 -2.11 18.18 -2.67
C GLN A 31 -0.63 18.51 -2.43
N ALA A 32 0.18 17.56 -1.99
CA ALA A 32 1.61 17.80 -1.78
C ALA A 32 2.31 18.22 -3.08
N CYS A 33 1.90 17.67 -4.22
CA CYS A 33 2.42 18.10 -5.53
C CYS A 33 2.13 19.59 -5.83
N THR A 34 1.05 20.16 -5.28
CA THR A 34 0.78 21.62 -5.40
C THR A 34 1.63 22.47 -4.48
N GLU A 35 2.14 21.88 -3.40
CA GLU A 35 2.96 22.54 -2.38
C GLU A 35 4.46 22.47 -2.72
N GLY A 36 4.87 21.50 -3.54
CA GLY A 36 6.25 21.29 -3.95
C GLY A 36 7.15 20.79 -2.83
N GLY A 37 8.45 21.03 -2.97
CA GLY A 37 9.49 20.65 -2.00
C GLY A 37 10.20 19.35 -2.36
N TYR A 38 11.24 19.01 -1.59
CA TYR A 38 12.17 17.92 -1.92
C TYR A 38 11.48 16.58 -2.28
N GLY A 39 10.47 16.18 -1.52
CA GLY A 39 9.72 14.94 -1.75
C GLY A 39 8.83 14.93 -3.00
N VAL A 40 8.69 16.07 -3.69
CA VAL A 40 7.91 16.25 -4.92
C VAL A 40 8.85 16.57 -6.07
N ASP A 41 9.66 17.63 -5.93
CA ASP A 41 10.43 18.23 -7.01
C ASP A 41 11.73 17.47 -7.34
N GLU A 42 12.27 16.73 -6.37
CA GLU A 42 13.61 16.12 -6.49
C GLU A 42 13.60 14.60 -6.25
N ALA A 43 12.76 14.12 -5.33
CA ALA A 43 12.84 12.75 -4.82
C ALA A 43 11.62 11.87 -5.14
N SER A 44 10.72 12.34 -6.01
CA SER A 44 9.62 11.54 -6.55
C SER A 44 9.86 11.22 -8.03
N VAL A 45 9.57 9.97 -8.42
CA VAL A 45 9.69 9.48 -9.80
C VAL A 45 8.38 8.85 -10.30
N VAL A 46 7.30 8.98 -9.52
CA VAL A 46 6.00 8.37 -9.77
C VAL A 46 5.02 9.39 -10.31
N GLU A 47 3.96 8.92 -10.96
CA GLU A 47 2.90 9.79 -11.47
C GLU A 47 2.17 10.52 -10.33
N ILE A 48 1.68 11.74 -10.62
CA ILE A 48 0.83 12.48 -9.69
C ILE A 48 -0.41 11.64 -9.36
N GLY A 49 -0.76 11.54 -8.08
CA GLY A 49 -1.87 10.70 -7.61
C GLY A 49 -1.46 9.30 -7.14
N THR A 50 -0.20 8.88 -7.38
CA THR A 50 0.26 7.56 -6.90
C THR A 50 0.22 7.46 -5.37
N GLY A 51 0.39 8.56 -4.63
CA GLY A 51 0.31 8.57 -3.16
C GLY A 51 -1.09 8.21 -2.64
N GLU A 52 -2.14 8.73 -3.26
CA GLU A 52 -3.53 8.38 -2.97
C GLU A 52 -3.84 6.95 -3.39
N GLU A 53 -3.44 6.55 -4.59
CA GLU A 53 -3.68 5.21 -5.10
C GLU A 53 -3.04 4.14 -4.19
N LEU A 54 -1.83 4.40 -3.70
CA LEU A 54 -1.15 3.53 -2.74
C LEU A 54 -1.98 3.34 -1.46
N VAL A 55 -2.58 4.41 -0.93
CA VAL A 55 -3.42 4.34 0.28
C VAL A 55 -4.74 3.62 -0.01
N ASN A 56 -5.39 3.91 -1.12
CA ASN A 56 -6.64 3.25 -1.53
C ASN A 56 -6.42 1.74 -1.63
N ARG A 57 -5.34 1.32 -2.30
CA ARG A 57 -4.97 -0.09 -2.43
C ARG A 57 -4.69 -0.74 -1.08
N ALA A 58 -3.99 -0.05 -0.17
CA ALA A 58 -3.74 -0.56 1.18
C ALA A 58 -5.04 -0.74 1.97
N LEU A 59 -5.96 0.23 1.91
CA LEU A 59 -7.25 0.17 2.58
C LEU A 59 -8.11 -1.00 2.06
N VAL A 60 -8.18 -1.14 0.74
CA VAL A 60 -8.86 -2.25 0.08
C VAL A 60 -8.27 -3.60 0.52
N ASN A 61 -6.95 -3.72 0.57
CA ASN A 61 -6.28 -4.95 1.04
C ASN A 61 -6.60 -5.29 2.50
N LEU A 62 -6.64 -4.28 3.39
CA LEU A 62 -7.01 -4.48 4.79
C LEU A 62 -8.46 -4.98 4.90
N TYR A 63 -9.37 -4.40 4.13
CA TYR A 63 -10.78 -4.79 4.15
C TYR A 63 -11.04 -6.15 3.51
N TYR A 64 -10.25 -6.55 2.50
CA TYR A 64 -10.25 -7.94 2.01
C TYR A 64 -9.78 -8.91 3.10
N GLN A 65 -8.65 -8.64 3.76
CA GLN A 65 -8.10 -9.51 4.81
C GLN A 65 -9.05 -9.65 6.00
N ALA A 66 -9.80 -8.61 6.32
CA ALA A 66 -10.81 -8.62 7.38
C ALA A 66 -12.19 -9.11 6.95
N GLY A 67 -12.35 -9.57 5.70
CA GLY A 67 -13.61 -10.09 5.16
C GLY A 67 -14.75 -9.06 5.09
N LYS A 68 -14.43 -7.76 4.99
CA LYS A 68 -15.42 -6.67 4.92
C LYS A 68 -15.91 -6.41 3.51
N ILE A 69 -15.09 -6.71 2.51
CA ILE A 69 -15.42 -6.63 1.09
C ILE A 69 -14.89 -7.88 0.38
N VAL A 70 -15.45 -8.19 -0.79
CA VAL A 70 -15.06 -9.35 -1.59
C VAL A 70 -14.16 -8.88 -2.74
N PRO A 71 -13.00 -9.51 -2.99
CA PRO A 71 -12.15 -9.13 -4.10
C PRO A 71 -12.84 -9.46 -5.43
N PRO A 72 -12.75 -8.58 -6.44
CA PRO A 72 -13.42 -8.77 -7.74
C PRO A 72 -12.90 -10.01 -8.49
N HIS A 73 -11.70 -10.48 -8.15
CA HIS A 73 -11.16 -11.79 -8.51
C HIS A 73 -10.40 -12.33 -7.29
N PRO A 74 -10.44 -13.63 -6.96
CA PRO A 74 -9.53 -14.17 -5.96
C PRO A 74 -8.09 -13.81 -6.39
N PRO A 75 -7.24 -13.33 -5.47
CA PRO A 75 -5.86 -13.04 -5.83
C PRO A 75 -5.26 -14.31 -6.42
N GLU A 76 -4.70 -14.23 -7.64
CA GLU A 76 -3.76 -15.24 -8.11
C GLU A 76 -2.60 -15.22 -7.12
N LEU A 77 -2.68 -16.07 -6.10
CA LEU A 77 -1.52 -16.37 -5.28
C LEU A 77 -0.48 -16.93 -6.25
N PRO A 78 0.75 -16.40 -6.31
CA PRO A 78 1.81 -17.13 -7.00
C PRO A 78 1.84 -18.52 -6.37
N HIS A 79 1.61 -19.55 -7.18
CA HIS A 79 1.61 -20.95 -6.77
C HIS A 79 2.96 -21.29 -6.16
N THR A 80 3.14 -21.03 -4.87
CA THR A 80 4.21 -21.60 -4.09
C THR A 80 3.63 -22.87 -3.52
N GLU A 81 3.81 -23.98 -4.24
CA GLU A 81 3.69 -25.30 -3.63
C GLU A 81 4.68 -25.34 -2.46
N ILE A 82 4.17 -25.24 -1.23
CA ILE A 82 4.94 -25.64 -0.06
C ILE A 82 5.03 -27.17 -0.14
N ILE A 83 6.06 -27.66 -0.82
CA ILE A 83 6.43 -29.07 -0.76
C ILE A 83 6.98 -29.31 0.64
N VAL A 84 6.12 -29.76 1.55
CA VAL A 84 6.56 -30.35 2.81
C VAL A 84 7.23 -31.67 2.45
N ARG A 85 8.55 -31.66 2.28
CA ARG A 85 9.31 -32.91 2.26
C ARG A 85 9.28 -33.48 3.68
N SER A 86 8.46 -34.50 3.86
CA SER A 86 8.57 -35.42 4.99
C SER A 86 9.91 -36.15 4.84
N GLU A 87 10.91 -35.76 5.62
CA GLU A 87 12.10 -36.59 5.81
C GLU A 87 11.70 -37.76 6.72
N ASN A 88 11.95 -38.97 6.23
CA ASN A 88 11.78 -40.24 6.93
C ASN A 88 13.11 -40.62 7.59
#